data_AF-A0A9E0BDJ4-F1
#
_entry.id   AF-A0A9E0BDJ4-F1
#
_cell.length_a   1.000
_cell.length_b   1.000
_cell.length_c   1.000
_cell.angle_alpha   90.00
_cell.angle_beta   90.00
_cell.angle_gamma   90.00
#
_symmetry.space_group_name_H-M   'P 1'
#
loop_
_entity.id
_entity.type
_entity.pdbx_description
1 polymer ?
#
loop_
_entity_poly.entity_id
_entity_poly.type
_entity_poly.pdbx_seq_one_letter_code
_entity_poly.pdbx_strand_id
1 'polypeptide(L)'
;AYKKLDNNDVYERAYNIYGVQIYKDRDKALAQFKTDYNDALVYLNEKLVLGEFNTSYDMLSQYGENGWQYTFSADEKRELGEEKVNELKQKMAGISAFCDMYENTNWRYYVGLQ
;
A
#
# COMPACT_ATOMS: atom_id res chain seq x y z
N ALA A 1 -7.51 -20.66 3.33
CA ALA A 1 -7.93 -20.26 1.97
C ALA A 1 -7.69 -18.76 1.84
N TYR A 2 -6.88 -18.32 0.87
CA TYR A 2 -6.71 -16.90 0.58
C TYR A 2 -8.09 -16.35 0.22
N LYS A 3 -8.62 -15.48 1.09
CA LYS A 3 -9.88 -14.78 0.83
C LYS A 3 -9.59 -13.90 -0.39
N LYS A 4 -10.15 -14.27 -1.55
CA LYS A 4 -10.19 -13.40 -2.73
C LYS A 4 -10.69 -12.06 -2.21
N LEU A 5 -9.84 -11.04 -2.24
CA LEU A 5 -10.27 -9.68 -1.97
C LEU A 5 -11.39 -9.44 -2.97
N ASP A 6 -12.62 -9.34 -2.48
CA ASP A 6 -13.76 -8.95 -3.30
C ASP A 6 -13.33 -7.74 -4.14
N ASN A 7 -13.77 -7.67 -5.40
CA ASN A 7 -13.59 -6.51 -6.26
C ASN A 7 -14.12 -5.29 -5.51
N ASN A 8 -13.23 -4.66 -4.73
CA ASN A 8 -13.58 -3.55 -3.88
C ASN A 8 -13.69 -2.38 -4.84
N ASP A 9 -14.91 -2.13 -5.28
CA ASP A 9 -15.29 -1.15 -6.30
C ASP A 9 -14.70 0.24 -6.00
N VAL A 10 -14.41 0.49 -4.72
CA VAL A 10 -13.80 1.71 -4.17
C VAL A 10 -12.46 2.07 -4.82
N TYR A 11 -11.62 1.07 -5.13
CA TYR A 11 -10.30 1.28 -5.74
C TYR A 11 -10.30 1.15 -7.26
N GLU A 12 -11.45 0.86 -7.89
CA GLU A 12 -11.61 0.76 -9.35
C GLU A 12 -10.46 0.04 -10.07
N ARG A 13 -10.23 -1.23 -9.73
CA ARG A 13 -9.16 -2.02 -10.35
C ARG A 13 -9.52 -2.45 -11.78
N ALA A 14 -8.51 -2.58 -12.63
CA ALA A 14 -8.59 -3.14 -13.97
C ALA A 14 -7.36 -4.01 -14.27
N TYR A 15 -7.30 -4.54 -15.49
CA TYR A 15 -6.14 -5.24 -16.02
C TYR A 15 -5.61 -4.49 -17.25
N ASN A 16 -4.29 -4.37 -17.38
CA ASN A 16 -3.66 -3.85 -18.60
C ASN A 16 -3.62 -4.95 -19.69
N ILE A 17 -3.11 -4.62 -20.88
CA ILE A 17 -3.05 -5.55 -22.02
C ILE A 17 -2.18 -6.79 -21.78
N TYR A 18 -1.32 -6.75 -20.75
CA TYR A 18 -0.47 -7.87 -20.34
C TYR A 18 -1.09 -8.70 -19.21
N GLY A 19 -2.34 -8.41 -18.81
CA GLY A 19 -3.01 -9.12 -17.72
C GLY A 19 -2.53 -8.73 -16.33
N VAL A 20 -1.78 -7.62 -16.18
CA VAL A 20 -1.34 -7.09 -14.88
C VAL A 20 -2.42 -6.21 -14.28
N GLN A 21 -2.69 -6.37 -12.97
CA GLN A 21 -3.66 -5.53 -12.25
C GLN A 21 -3.16 -4.09 -12.13
N ILE A 22 -4.06 -3.14 -12.37
CA ILE A 22 -3.79 -1.69 -12.34
C ILE A 22 -4.99 -0.92 -11.76
N TYR A 23 -4.79 0.31 -11.32
CA TYR A 23 -5.88 1.23 -10.98
C TYR A 23 -6.42 1.91 -12.25
N LYS A 24 -7.76 1.93 -12.44
CA LYS A 24 -8.39 2.64 -13.57
C LYS A 24 -8.19 4.14 -13.47
N ASP A 25 -8.43 4.67 -12.28
CA ASP A 25 -8.19 6.05 -11.86
C ASP A 25 -7.19 6.05 -10.71
N ARG A 26 -5.99 6.56 -10.98
CA ARG A 26 -4.89 6.58 -10.02
C ARG A 26 -5.11 7.58 -8.90
N ASP A 27 -5.68 8.74 -9.23
CA ASP A 27 -5.82 9.82 -8.26
C ASP A 27 -6.92 9.48 -7.27
N LYS A 28 -8.01 8.90 -7.75
CA LYS A 28 -9.06 8.34 -6.89
C LYS A 28 -8.55 7.22 -6.00
N ALA A 29 -7.79 6.27 -6.57
CA ALA A 29 -7.19 5.18 -5.80
C ALA A 29 -6.22 5.71 -4.72
N LEU A 30 -5.41 6.72 -5.04
CA LEU A 30 -4.50 7.36 -4.09
C LEU A 30 -5.24 8.10 -2.97
N ALA A 31 -6.31 8.83 -3.30
CA ALA A 31 -7.12 9.53 -2.31
C ALA A 31 -7.79 8.55 -1.32
N GLN A 32 -8.35 7.46 -1.84
CA GLN A 32 -8.91 6.41 -0.99
C GLN A 32 -7.82 5.74 -0.14
N PHE A 33 -6.68 5.41 -0.74
CA PHE A 33 -5.55 4.80 -0.04
C PHE A 33 -5.08 5.65 1.14
N LYS A 34 -4.89 6.96 0.91
CA LYS A 34 -4.52 7.88 1.98
C LYS A 34 -5.58 7.91 3.08
N THR A 35 -6.86 7.78 2.75
CA THR A 35 -7.94 7.72 3.75
C THR A 35 -7.89 6.43 4.58
N ASP A 36 -7.72 5.28 3.92
CA ASP A 36 -7.81 3.96 4.55
C ASP A 36 -6.56 3.59 5.36
N TYR A 37 -5.38 4.13 4.98
CA TYR A 37 -4.08 3.70 5.49
C TYR A 37 -3.26 4.80 6.18
N ASN A 38 -3.79 6.03 6.36
CA ASN A 38 -3.01 7.15 6.93
C ASN A 38 -2.34 6.81 8.27
N ASP A 39 -3.05 6.15 9.18
CA ASP A 39 -2.52 5.82 10.49
C ASP A 39 -1.34 4.85 10.41
N ALA A 40 -1.41 3.86 9.52
CA ALA A 40 -0.31 2.93 9.29
C ALA A 40 0.87 3.59 8.55
N LEU A 41 0.61 4.53 7.63
CA LEU A 41 1.66 5.33 6.98
C LEU A 41 2.43 6.17 8.00
N VAL A 42 1.70 6.91 8.85
CA VAL A 42 2.28 7.73 9.92
C VAL A 42 3.08 6.84 10.88
N TYR A 43 2.50 5.73 11.33
CA TYR A 43 3.18 4.82 12.24
C TYR A 43 4.47 4.25 11.65
N LEU A 44 4.45 3.79 10.40
CA LEU A 44 5.64 3.23 9.75
C LEU A 44 6.73 4.30 9.59
N ASN A 45 6.34 5.53 9.21
CA ASN A 45 7.26 6.65 9.12
C ASN A 45 7.88 7.01 10.48
N GLU A 46 7.09 7.10 11.55
CA GLU A 46 7.62 7.41 12.88
C GLU A 46 8.62 6.36 13.37
N LYS A 47 8.37 5.09 13.03
CA LYS A 47 9.21 3.98 13.46
C LYS A 47 10.49 3.81 12.65
N LEU A 48 10.47 4.15 11.36
CA LEU A 48 11.58 3.91 10.44
C LEU A 48 12.20 5.18 9.85
N VAL A 49 11.60 6.34 10.12
CA VAL A 49 12.02 7.67 9.65
C VAL A 49 12.13 7.73 8.12
N LEU A 50 11.07 7.30 7.43
CA LEU A 50 11.05 7.15 5.96
C LEU A 50 10.87 8.49 5.21
N GLY A 51 10.28 9.50 5.87
CA GLY A 51 9.83 10.73 5.25
C GLY A 51 8.35 10.71 4.85
N GLU A 52 7.82 11.87 4.44
CA GLU A 52 6.41 12.01 4.06
C GLU A 52 6.07 11.16 2.82
N PHE A 53 5.01 10.36 2.95
CA PHE A 53 4.55 9.51 1.87
C PHE A 53 4.21 10.32 0.61
N ASN A 54 4.86 9.97 -0.50
CA ASN A 54 4.57 10.51 -1.82
C ASN A 54 4.67 9.41 -2.89
N THR A 55 4.33 9.75 -4.14
CA THR A 55 4.24 8.80 -5.25
C THR A 55 5.49 8.71 -6.09
N SER A 56 6.65 9.17 -5.59
CA SER A 56 7.92 8.91 -6.25
C SER A 56 8.27 7.42 -6.17
N TYR A 57 9.02 6.92 -7.16
CA TYR A 57 9.44 5.51 -7.19
C TYR A 57 10.13 5.12 -5.88
N ASP A 58 11.15 5.90 -5.48
CA ASP A 58 11.92 5.64 -4.25
C ASP A 58 11.02 5.54 -3.02
N MET A 59 10.00 6.42 -2.92
CA MET A 59 9.10 6.40 -1.77
C MET A 59 8.12 5.24 -1.80
N LEU A 60 7.57 4.91 -2.97
CA LEU A 60 6.72 3.74 -3.12
C LEU A 60 7.47 2.45 -2.79
N SER A 61 8.73 2.31 -3.24
CA SER A 61 9.56 1.16 -2.92
C SER A 61 9.85 1.06 -1.43
N GLN A 62 10.24 2.16 -0.77
CA GLN A 62 10.50 2.14 0.68
C GLN A 62 9.28 1.76 1.50
N TYR A 63 8.12 2.39 1.27
CA TYR A 63 6.90 2.02 1.99
C TYR A 63 6.41 0.63 1.61
N GLY A 64 6.61 0.22 0.36
CA GLY A 64 6.25 -1.10 -0.15
C GLY A 64 7.02 -2.23 0.53
N GLU A 65 8.35 -2.10 0.57
CA GLU A 65 9.25 -3.06 1.22
C GLU A 65 9.04 -3.10 2.73
N ASN A 66 9.01 -1.94 3.38
CA ASN A 66 8.88 -1.88 4.83
C ASN A 66 7.48 -2.28 5.31
N GLY A 67 6.42 -1.98 4.55
CA GLY A 67 5.07 -2.46 4.87
C GLY A 67 4.98 -4.00 4.89
N TRP A 68 5.73 -4.69 4.02
CA TRP A 68 5.81 -6.14 4.04
C TRP A 68 6.72 -6.68 5.14
N GLN A 69 7.86 -6.03 5.40
CA GLN A 69 8.91 -6.55 6.27
C GLN A 69 8.81 -6.11 7.74
N TYR A 70 7.99 -5.12 8.06
CA TYR A 70 7.97 -4.55 9.41
C TYR A 70 7.56 -5.59 10.46
N THR A 71 8.37 -5.67 11.52
CA THR A 71 8.12 -6.58 12.65
C THR A 71 7.99 -5.78 13.95
N PHE A 72 6.95 -6.10 14.72
CA PHE A 72 6.70 -5.49 16.01
C PHE A 72 7.59 -6.15 17.08
N SER A 73 8.33 -5.33 17.82
CA SER A 73 9.08 -5.74 19.00
C SER A 73 8.16 -6.22 20.13
N ALA A 74 8.74 -6.83 21.16
CA ALA A 74 7.98 -7.29 22.33
C ALA A 74 7.35 -6.12 23.10
N ASP A 75 8.08 -5.01 23.24
CA ASP A 75 7.60 -3.82 23.94
C ASP A 75 6.46 -3.16 23.17
N GLU A 76 6.55 -3.02 21.85
CA GLU A 76 5.47 -2.48 21.03
C GLU A 76 4.20 -3.33 21.11
N LYS A 77 4.33 -4.66 21.11
CA LYS A 77 3.19 -5.55 21.28
C LYS A 77 2.52 -5.38 22.64
N ARG A 78 3.30 -5.17 23.69
CA ARG A 78 2.78 -4.93 25.04
C ARG A 78 2.08 -3.58 25.14
N GLU A 79 2.65 -2.54 24.54
CA GLU A 79 2.12 -1.17 24.58
C GLU A 79 0.85 -1.02 23.75
N LEU A 80 0.82 -1.58 22.54
CA LEU A 80 -0.29 -1.45 21.60
C LEU A 80 -1.42 -2.46 21.86
N GLY A 81 -1.10 -3.61 22.45
CA GLY A 81 -2.00 -4.74 22.55
C GLY A 81 -2.20 -5.48 21.23
N GLU A 82 -2.68 -6.73 21.33
CA GLU A 82 -2.77 -7.64 20.17
C GLU A 82 -3.71 -7.15 19.07
N GLU A 83 -4.83 -6.53 19.44
CA GLU A 83 -5.82 -6.04 18.48
C GLU A 83 -5.22 -4.97 17.55
N LYS A 84 -4.58 -3.95 18.13
CA LYS A 84 -3.97 -2.87 17.35
C LYS A 84 -2.79 -3.36 16.52
N VAL A 85 -1.99 -4.28 17.06
CA VAL A 85 -0.90 -4.92 16.31
C VAL A 85 -1.44 -5.66 15.09
N ASN A 86 -2.54 -6.40 15.23
CA ASN A 86 -3.13 -7.13 14.12
C ASN A 86 -3.73 -6.19 13.07
N GLU A 87 -4.39 -5.11 13.49
CA GLU A 87 -4.88 -4.06 12.59
C GLU A 87 -3.73 -3.44 11.78
N LEU A 88 -2.66 -3.01 12.44
CA LEU A 88 -1.51 -2.39 11.77
C LEU A 88 -0.81 -3.36 10.82
N LYS A 89 -0.65 -4.65 11.19
CA LYS A 89 -0.11 -5.67 10.27
C LYS A 89 -0.93 -5.81 8.99
N GLN A 90 -2.25 -5.85 9.11
CA GLN A 90 -3.14 -5.93 7.95
C GLN A 90 -3.01 -4.67 7.08
N LYS A 91 -2.94 -3.50 7.71
CA LYS A 91 -2.75 -2.24 7.01
C LYS A 91 -1.39 -2.16 6.32
N MET A 92 -0.31 -2.58 6.96
CA MET A 92 1.04 -2.60 6.38
C MET A 92 1.16 -3.55 5.19
N ALA A 93 0.50 -4.73 5.25
CA ALA A 93 0.38 -5.59 4.08
C ALA A 93 -0.41 -4.93 2.93
N GLY A 94 -1.45 -4.16 3.26
CA GLY A 94 -2.21 -3.38 2.28
C GLY A 94 -1.41 -2.22 1.66
N ILE A 95 -0.57 -1.54 2.44
CA ILE A 95 0.40 -0.54 1.93
C ILE A 95 1.33 -1.19 0.91
N SER A 96 1.90 -2.35 1.23
CA SER A 96 2.79 -3.07 0.32
C SER A 96 2.11 -3.40 -1.02
N ALA A 97 0.90 -3.96 -0.95
CA ALA A 97 0.13 -4.30 -2.14
C ALA A 97 -0.29 -3.06 -2.96
N PHE A 98 -0.61 -1.95 -2.29
CA PHE A 98 -0.94 -0.70 -2.98
C PHE A 98 0.28 -0.13 -3.70
N CYS A 99 1.43 -0.03 -3.03
CA CYS A 99 2.64 0.53 -3.63
C CYS A 99 3.05 -0.24 -4.90
N ASP A 100 3.10 -1.57 -4.82
CA ASP A 100 3.41 -2.44 -5.97
C ASP A 100 2.44 -2.19 -7.15
N MET A 101 1.13 -2.22 -6.89
CA MET A 101 0.13 -2.02 -7.94
C MET A 101 0.11 -0.59 -8.49
N TYR A 102 0.34 0.41 -7.64
CA TYR A 102 0.36 1.83 -8.03
C TYR A 102 1.56 2.14 -8.92
N GLU A 103 2.71 1.55 -8.63
CA GLU A 103 3.90 1.61 -9.47
C GLU A 103 3.63 0.97 -10.84
N ASN A 104 3.09 -0.25 -10.86
CA ASN A 104 2.70 -0.97 -12.08
C ASN A 104 1.63 -0.24 -12.91
N THR A 105 0.79 0.59 -12.28
CA THR A 105 -0.20 1.40 -13.01
C THR A 105 0.48 2.46 -13.90
N ASN A 106 1.70 2.90 -13.57
CA ASN A 106 2.48 3.76 -14.47
C ASN A 106 2.82 3.06 -15.80
N TRP A 107 2.93 1.73 -15.82
CA TRP A 107 3.25 0.99 -17.04
C TRP A 107 2.17 1.16 -18.12
N ARG A 108 0.94 1.53 -17.75
CA ARG A 108 -0.11 1.92 -18.72
C ARG A 108 0.31 3.10 -19.60
N TYR A 109 1.14 4.02 -19.09
CA TYR A 109 1.65 5.16 -19.86
C TYR A 109 2.83 4.79 -20.77
N TYR A 110 3.62 3.77 -20.43
CA TYR A 110 4.74 3.31 -21.26
C TYR A 110 4.31 2.49 -22.49
N VAL A 111 3.11 1.92 -22.47
CA VAL A 111 2.52 1.16 -23.60
C VAL A 111 1.71 2.07 -24.53
N GLY A 112 1.60 3.36 -24.19
CA GLY A 112 1.17 4.41 -25.10
C GLY A 112 2.37 4.99 -25.84
N LEU A 113 2.52 4.58 -27.10
CA LEU A 113 3.34 5.23 -28.13
C LEU A 113 3.43 6.76 -27.95
N GLN A 114 4.65 7.30 -28.09
CA GLN A 114 4.86 8.66 -28.58
C GLN A 114 4.23 8.80 -29.98
#